data_AF-A0A0F9Q4C4-F1
#
_entry.id   AF-A0A0F9Q4C4-F1
#
_cell.length_a   1.000
_cell.length_b   1.000
_cell.length_c   1.000
_cell.angle_alpha   90.00
_cell.angle_beta   90.00
_cell.angle_gamma   90.00
#
_symmetry.space_group_name_H-M   'P 1'
#
loop_
_entity.id
_entity.type
_entity.pdbx_description
1 polymer ?
#
loop_
_entity_poly.entity_id
_entity_poly.type
_entity_poly.pdbx_seq_one_letter_code
_entity_poly.pdbx_strand_id
1 'polypeptide(L)'
;MNAKGKYWDEAWNTVIGCTKCSPGCLNCWAEKMAGRLAAMAENHPDCQYAKGIGKYWRVIDCHWWNNKIVCDESILDKPLHWRKPRTVFVNNMGDTFHPVVPFEFVNKMCAVMVLCPQHKFLILTKRPDRMLEYFKIQRPRIYFEALKFMTKPEQKQLFNGFPLPNVVLMTTICSQAEADKNIPLILQTPAAQRGLSIEPMLGPVDLKLFKGHTIKTTRLENGKPCYRNLDTGARLSWVVAGCESGPNRRPCKIEWMIDIVQQCQAAGVKVFVKQVDLDGRVSKNMSDWPLELQVRDDL
;
A
#
# COMPACT_ATOMS: atom_id res chain seq x y z
N MET A 1 12.42 -12.08 -8.42
CA MET A 1 10.99 -11.96 -8.79
C MET A 1 10.25 -13.26 -8.52
N ASN A 2 9.05 -13.19 -7.94
CA ASN A 2 8.22 -14.39 -7.78
C ASN A 2 7.71 -14.87 -9.15
N ALA A 3 7.53 -16.18 -9.32
CA ALA A 3 7.04 -16.80 -10.55
C ALA A 3 5.58 -16.44 -10.91
N LYS A 4 4.92 -15.54 -10.16
CA LYS A 4 3.50 -15.19 -10.28
C LYS A 4 3.28 -13.74 -10.72
N GLY A 5 4.34 -13.00 -11.08
CA GLY A 5 4.24 -11.60 -11.54
C GLY A 5 3.74 -10.63 -10.46
N LYS A 6 3.98 -10.92 -9.18
CA LYS A 6 3.68 -9.98 -8.08
C LYS A 6 4.97 -9.33 -7.58
N TYR A 7 4.83 -8.09 -7.11
CA TYR A 7 5.88 -7.30 -6.47
C TYR A 7 6.01 -7.56 -4.95
N TRP A 8 5.49 -8.69 -4.46
CA TRP A 8 5.49 -9.07 -3.05
C TRP A 8 5.50 -10.59 -2.88
N ASP A 9 5.99 -11.07 -1.74
CA ASP A 9 6.18 -12.49 -1.42
C ASP A 9 5.02 -13.06 -0.59
N GLU A 10 4.59 -12.31 0.44
CA GLU A 10 3.58 -12.74 1.40
C GLU A 10 2.56 -11.63 1.70
N ALA A 11 1.32 -12.03 1.99
CA ALA A 11 0.30 -11.10 2.48
C ALA A 11 0.14 -11.23 4.00
N TRP A 12 0.08 -10.09 4.68
CA TRP A 12 -0.22 -10.00 6.10
C TRP A 12 -1.54 -9.22 6.28
N ASN A 13 -2.64 -9.97 6.33
CA ASN A 13 -4.02 -9.45 6.36
C ASN A 13 -4.57 -9.41 7.79
N THR A 14 -4.05 -8.49 8.60
CA THR A 14 -4.51 -8.17 9.96
C THR A 14 -5.78 -7.32 9.97
N VAL A 15 -6.08 -6.62 8.88
CA VAL A 15 -7.34 -5.92 8.64
C VAL A 15 -7.99 -6.53 7.41
N ILE A 16 -9.24 -6.97 7.55
CA ILE A 16 -10.06 -7.49 6.45
C ILE A 16 -11.40 -6.75 6.38
N GLY A 17 -11.96 -6.67 5.17
CA GLY A 17 -13.18 -5.90 4.92
C GLY A 17 -12.88 -4.42 4.65
N CYS A 18 -13.78 -3.75 3.94
CA CYS A 18 -13.62 -2.35 3.56
C CYS A 18 -14.96 -1.73 3.16
N THR A 19 -15.03 -0.39 3.14
CA THR A 19 -16.10 0.37 2.47
C THR A 19 -15.58 0.98 1.16
N LYS A 20 -16.45 1.02 0.14
CA LYS A 20 -16.10 1.58 -1.18
C LYS A 20 -15.94 3.11 -1.07
N CYS A 21 -14.81 3.63 -1.54
CA CYS A 21 -14.46 5.06 -1.41
C CYS A 21 -13.76 5.66 -2.64
N SER A 22 -13.58 4.88 -3.72
CA SER A 22 -12.93 5.31 -4.95
C SER A 22 -13.60 4.67 -6.18
N PRO A 23 -13.43 5.25 -7.39
CA PRO A 23 -13.86 4.61 -8.63
C PRO A 23 -13.23 3.21 -8.83
N GLY A 24 -12.02 2.97 -8.32
CA GLY A 24 -11.37 1.66 -8.33
C GLY A 24 -12.07 0.59 -7.48
N CYS A 25 -12.97 0.98 -6.57
CA CYS A 25 -13.74 0.04 -5.74
C CYS A 25 -14.90 -0.64 -6.49
N LEU A 26 -15.29 -0.14 -7.68
CA LEU A 26 -16.46 -0.64 -8.40
C LEU A 26 -16.33 -2.14 -8.76
N ASN A 27 -15.16 -2.54 -9.27
CA ASN A 27 -14.84 -3.93 -9.64
C ASN A 27 -13.77 -4.55 -8.72
N CYS A 28 -13.84 -4.26 -7.42
CA CYS A 28 -12.81 -4.61 -6.45
C CYS A 28 -12.45 -6.10 -6.46
N TRP A 29 -11.17 -6.41 -6.74
CA TRP A 29 -10.66 -7.80 -6.71
C TRP A 29 -10.75 -8.42 -5.31
N ALA A 30 -10.46 -7.66 -4.27
CA ALA A 30 -10.47 -8.15 -2.89
C ALA A 30 -11.89 -8.56 -2.43
N GLU A 31 -12.91 -7.83 -2.88
CA GLU A 31 -14.33 -8.15 -2.60
C GLU A 31 -14.70 -9.52 -3.18
N LYS A 32 -14.42 -9.71 -4.47
CA LYS A 32 -14.66 -10.98 -5.16
C LYS A 32 -13.85 -12.13 -4.55
N MET A 33 -12.61 -11.85 -4.15
CA MET A 33 -11.75 -12.85 -3.50
C MET A 33 -12.29 -13.24 -2.12
N ALA A 34 -12.80 -12.30 -1.32
CA ALA A 34 -13.38 -12.61 -0.02
C ALA A 34 -14.62 -13.50 -0.16
N GLY A 35 -15.50 -13.22 -1.14
CA GLY A 35 -16.61 -14.10 -1.49
C GLY A 35 -16.17 -15.53 -1.80
N ARG A 36 -15.11 -15.69 -2.62
CA ARG A 36 -14.54 -17.00 -2.96
C ARG A 36 -13.95 -17.72 -1.75
N LEU A 37 -13.21 -17.01 -0.89
CA LEU A 37 -12.58 -17.60 0.30
C LEU A 37 -13.61 -18.01 1.34
N ALA A 38 -14.68 -17.25 1.51
CA ALA A 38 -15.79 -17.62 2.39
C ALA A 38 -16.52 -18.86 1.87
N ALA A 39 -16.88 -18.91 0.59
CA ALA A 39 -17.52 -20.09 -0.02
C ALA A 39 -16.63 -21.34 0.05
N MET A 40 -15.31 -21.19 -0.14
CA MET A 40 -14.35 -22.28 0.03
C MET A 40 -14.30 -22.79 1.48
N ALA A 41 -14.39 -21.88 2.46
CA ALA A 41 -14.40 -22.27 3.86
C ALA A 41 -15.66 -23.06 4.23
N GLU A 42 -16.81 -22.64 3.69
CA GLU A 42 -18.12 -23.29 3.89
C GLU A 42 -18.18 -24.69 3.27
N ASN A 43 -17.63 -24.87 2.07
CA ASN A 43 -17.62 -26.16 1.38
C ASN A 43 -16.62 -27.18 1.96
N HIS A 44 -15.66 -26.74 2.79
CA HIS A 44 -14.61 -27.60 3.35
C HIS A 44 -14.39 -27.35 4.85
N PRO A 45 -15.42 -27.45 5.71
CA PRO A 45 -15.36 -26.98 7.10
C PRO A 45 -14.30 -27.69 7.95
N ASP A 46 -13.97 -28.93 7.61
CA ASP A 46 -13.00 -29.74 8.35
C ASP A 46 -11.54 -29.49 7.94
N CYS A 47 -11.30 -28.77 6.84
CA CYS A 47 -9.96 -28.49 6.36
C CYS A 47 -9.28 -27.41 7.22
N GLN A 48 -8.06 -27.67 7.72
CA GLN A 48 -7.30 -26.69 8.48
C GLN A 48 -7.08 -25.37 7.71
N TYR A 49 -6.92 -25.46 6.39
CA TYR A 49 -6.83 -24.29 5.52
C TYR A 49 -8.13 -23.46 5.54
N ALA A 50 -9.29 -24.13 5.43
CA ALA A 50 -10.61 -23.51 5.49
C ALA A 50 -10.84 -22.77 6.81
N LYS A 51 -10.39 -23.31 7.94
CA LYS A 51 -10.47 -22.64 9.25
C LYS A 51 -9.76 -21.28 9.27
N GLY A 52 -8.59 -21.18 8.62
CA GLY A 52 -7.82 -19.93 8.55
C GLY A 52 -8.44 -18.86 7.64
N ILE A 53 -9.20 -19.26 6.61
CA ILE A 53 -9.88 -18.34 5.70
C ILE A 53 -11.36 -18.11 6.05
N GLY A 54 -11.93 -18.88 6.98
CA GLY A 54 -13.32 -18.73 7.40
C GLY A 54 -13.66 -17.31 7.85
N LYS A 55 -12.71 -16.58 8.45
CA LYS A 55 -12.92 -15.20 8.91
C LYS A 55 -13.51 -14.23 7.88
N TYR A 56 -13.40 -14.49 6.57
CA TYR A 56 -14.00 -13.65 5.54
C TYR A 56 -15.54 -13.62 5.56
N TRP A 57 -16.22 -14.64 6.13
CA TRP A 57 -17.69 -14.60 6.31
C TRP A 57 -18.14 -13.39 7.14
N ARG A 58 -17.29 -12.87 8.02
CA ARG A 58 -17.62 -11.74 8.92
C ARG A 58 -17.77 -10.42 8.18
N VAL A 59 -17.20 -10.31 6.98
CA VAL A 59 -17.08 -9.05 6.23
C VAL A 59 -17.80 -9.09 4.88
N ILE A 60 -18.52 -10.17 4.57
CA ILE A 60 -19.30 -10.28 3.35
C ILE A 60 -20.76 -10.63 3.61
N ASP A 61 -21.65 -10.16 2.73
CA ASP A 61 -23.01 -10.65 2.56
C ASP A 61 -23.20 -11.03 1.08
N CYS A 62 -23.64 -12.26 0.81
CA CYS A 62 -23.91 -12.74 -0.56
C CYS A 62 -22.77 -12.46 -1.57
N HIS A 63 -21.50 -12.67 -1.17
CA HIS A 63 -20.27 -12.43 -1.94
C HIS A 63 -19.75 -10.98 -2.04
N TRP A 64 -20.43 -10.00 -1.41
CA TRP A 64 -20.06 -8.58 -1.45
C TRP A 64 -19.67 -8.06 -0.08
N TRP A 65 -18.89 -6.97 -0.01
CA TRP A 65 -18.57 -6.37 1.29
C TRP A 65 -19.84 -5.92 2.01
N ASN A 66 -19.99 -6.32 3.28
CA ASN A 66 -21.10 -5.88 4.13
C ASN A 66 -20.78 -4.62 4.95
N ASN A 67 -19.74 -3.88 4.55
CA ASN A 67 -19.21 -2.70 5.22
C ASN A 67 -18.66 -2.93 6.64
N LYS A 68 -18.53 -4.19 7.10
CA LYS A 68 -17.82 -4.52 8.33
C LYS A 68 -16.33 -4.66 8.07
N ILE A 69 -15.55 -4.26 9.08
CA ILE A 69 -14.09 -4.36 9.09
C ILE A 69 -13.73 -5.15 10.34
N VAL A 70 -12.83 -6.12 10.17
CA VAL A 70 -12.31 -6.94 11.27
C VAL A 70 -10.83 -6.68 11.39
N CYS A 71 -10.41 -6.33 12.61
CA CYS A 71 -9.01 -6.30 13.03
C CYS A 71 -8.70 -7.62 13.73
N ASP A 72 -7.79 -8.40 13.15
CA ASP A 72 -7.41 -9.74 13.61
C ASP A 72 -6.10 -9.68 14.40
N GLU A 73 -6.23 -9.53 15.72
CA GLU A 73 -5.07 -9.47 16.63
C GLU A 73 -4.29 -10.79 16.69
N SER A 74 -4.95 -11.93 16.41
CA SER A 74 -4.38 -13.26 16.58
C SER A 74 -3.22 -13.58 15.63
N ILE A 75 -3.03 -12.76 14.59
CA ILE A 75 -1.98 -12.92 13.59
C ILE A 75 -1.03 -11.72 13.52
N LEU A 76 -1.08 -10.82 14.50
CA LEU A 76 -0.20 -9.65 14.53
C LEU A 76 1.28 -10.06 14.61
N ASP A 77 1.60 -11.08 15.39
CA ASP A 77 2.98 -11.55 15.61
C ASP A 77 3.52 -12.39 14.44
N LYS A 78 2.70 -12.74 13.45
CA LYS A 78 3.07 -13.63 12.33
C LYS A 78 4.41 -13.25 11.67
N PRO A 79 4.73 -11.97 11.38
CA PRO A 79 6.02 -11.59 10.83
C PRO A 79 7.23 -11.88 11.73
N LEU A 80 7.07 -11.88 13.06
CA LEU A 80 8.15 -12.19 14.01
C LEU A 80 8.67 -13.63 13.85
N HIS A 81 7.82 -14.51 13.34
CA HIS A 81 8.14 -15.94 13.18
C HIS A 81 8.76 -16.28 11.82
N TRP A 82 8.87 -15.31 10.90
CA TRP A 82 9.43 -15.53 9.57
C TRP A 82 10.95 -15.38 9.56
N ARG A 83 11.65 -16.48 9.29
CA ARG A 83 13.12 -16.51 9.25
C ARG A 83 13.72 -15.91 7.97
N LYS A 84 13.05 -16.09 6.83
CA LYS A 84 13.55 -15.61 5.52
C LYS A 84 13.05 -14.19 5.27
N PRO A 85 13.91 -13.26 4.79
CA PRO A 85 13.49 -11.96 4.29
C PRO A 85 12.33 -12.06 3.29
N ARG A 86 11.40 -11.11 3.37
CA ARG A 86 10.16 -11.09 2.58
C ARG A 86 9.78 -9.64 2.28
N THR A 87 9.22 -9.42 1.11
CA THR A 87 8.40 -8.25 0.81
C THR A 87 6.94 -8.58 1.15
N VAL A 88 6.38 -7.88 2.11
CA VAL A 88 5.11 -8.18 2.77
C VAL A 88 4.07 -7.15 2.36
N PHE A 89 3.01 -7.59 1.67
CA PHE A 89 1.86 -6.74 1.43
C PHE A 89 0.98 -6.70 2.68
N VAL A 90 0.86 -5.52 3.29
CA VAL A 90 0.03 -5.30 4.46
C VAL A 90 -1.41 -5.03 4.02
N ASN A 91 -2.33 -5.93 4.41
CA ASN A 91 -3.77 -5.79 4.20
C ASN A 91 -4.23 -5.65 2.75
N ASN A 92 -3.85 -6.59 1.88
CA ASN A 92 -4.40 -6.64 0.50
C ASN A 92 -5.88 -7.08 0.42
N MET A 93 -6.48 -7.48 1.55
CA MET A 93 -7.91 -7.83 1.70
C MET A 93 -8.68 -6.82 2.57
N GLY A 94 -8.10 -5.65 2.82
CA GLY A 94 -8.68 -4.59 3.66
C GLY A 94 -8.03 -3.24 3.40
N ASP A 95 -8.13 -2.32 4.34
CA ASP A 95 -7.44 -1.04 4.31
C ASP A 95 -6.98 -0.67 5.73
N THR A 96 -5.66 -0.61 5.96
CA THR A 96 -5.06 -0.30 7.27
C THR A 96 -5.55 1.03 7.84
N PHE A 97 -5.91 1.98 6.99
CA PHE A 97 -6.37 3.32 7.38
C PHE A 97 -7.87 3.51 7.12
N HIS A 98 -8.66 2.44 7.17
CA HIS A 98 -10.12 2.56 7.24
C HIS A 98 -10.53 3.37 8.50
N PRO A 99 -11.57 4.24 8.45
CA PRO A 99 -11.93 5.11 9.58
C PRO A 99 -12.29 4.38 10.88
N VAL A 100 -12.71 3.11 10.77
CA VAL A 100 -13.07 2.26 11.93
C VAL A 100 -11.88 1.49 12.49
N VAL A 101 -10.72 1.46 11.80
CA VAL A 101 -9.51 0.83 12.33
C VAL A 101 -8.91 1.80 13.36
N PRO A 102 -8.78 1.39 14.64
CA PRO A 102 -8.20 2.23 15.68
C PRO A 102 -6.71 2.44 15.43
N PHE A 103 -6.19 3.64 15.71
CA PHE A 103 -4.76 3.91 15.60
C PHE A 103 -3.94 3.09 16.60
N GLU A 104 -4.53 2.65 17.71
CA GLU A 104 -3.96 1.71 18.66
C GLU A 104 -3.64 0.37 18.00
N PHE A 105 -4.51 -0.11 17.10
CA PHE A 105 -4.25 -1.31 16.32
C PHE A 105 -3.12 -1.08 15.30
N VAL A 106 -3.11 0.08 14.63
CA VAL A 106 -2.03 0.45 13.70
C VAL A 106 -0.68 0.56 14.44
N ASN A 107 -0.67 1.03 15.70
CA ASN A 107 0.53 1.05 16.54
C ASN A 107 1.08 -0.36 16.76
N LYS A 108 0.22 -1.34 17.09
CA LYS A 108 0.63 -2.75 17.24
C LYS A 108 1.23 -3.30 15.92
N MET A 109 0.63 -2.95 14.77
CA MET A 109 1.17 -3.37 13.47
C MET A 109 2.56 -2.76 13.21
N CYS A 110 2.71 -1.45 13.39
CA CYS A 110 3.99 -0.76 13.18
C CYS A 110 5.05 -1.26 14.17
N ALA A 111 4.68 -1.59 15.40
CA ALA A 111 5.56 -2.19 16.40
C ALA A 111 6.19 -3.50 15.92
N VAL A 112 5.38 -4.39 15.30
CA VAL A 112 5.89 -5.61 14.68
C VAL A 112 6.83 -5.29 13.50
N MET A 113 6.50 -4.29 12.68
CA MET A 113 7.38 -3.89 11.56
C MET A 113 8.74 -3.39 12.04
N VAL A 114 8.79 -2.66 13.17
CA VAL A 114 10.05 -2.23 13.80
C VAL A 114 10.90 -3.42 14.23
N LEU A 115 10.28 -4.45 14.80
CA LEU A 115 10.96 -5.65 15.29
C LEU A 115 11.35 -6.63 14.16
N CYS A 116 10.95 -6.34 12.92
CA CYS A 116 11.19 -7.15 11.74
C CYS A 116 12.01 -6.38 10.67
N PRO A 117 13.23 -5.88 10.97
CA PRO A 117 14.03 -5.10 10.02
C PRO A 117 14.44 -5.91 8.77
N GLN A 118 14.45 -7.24 8.85
CA GLN A 118 14.72 -8.14 7.74
C GLN A 118 13.59 -8.23 6.71
N HIS A 119 12.41 -7.68 7.00
CA HIS A 119 11.26 -7.66 6.09
C HIS A 119 11.00 -6.26 5.57
N LYS A 120 10.55 -6.17 4.32
CA LYS A 120 10.04 -4.93 3.72
C LYS A 120 8.53 -4.96 3.76
N PHE A 121 7.89 -3.93 4.31
CA PHE A 121 6.42 -3.87 4.43
C PHE A 121 5.85 -2.83 3.47
N LEU A 122 4.90 -3.25 2.64
CA LEU A 122 4.17 -2.40 1.72
C LEU A 122 2.79 -2.10 2.31
N ILE A 123 2.57 -0.87 2.77
CA ILE A 123 1.27 -0.41 3.25
C ILE A 123 0.60 0.38 2.15
N LEU A 124 -0.45 -0.17 1.55
CA LEU A 124 -1.25 0.50 0.52
C LEU A 124 -2.62 0.89 1.08
N THR A 125 -3.03 2.15 0.87
CA THR A 125 -4.34 2.65 1.30
C THR A 125 -5.04 3.53 0.27
N LYS A 126 -6.37 3.57 0.32
CA LYS A 126 -7.20 4.57 -0.40
C LYS A 126 -7.52 5.81 0.46
N ARG A 127 -6.99 5.86 1.69
CA ARG A 127 -7.27 6.89 2.71
C ARG A 127 -5.97 7.54 3.19
N PRO A 128 -5.23 8.19 2.28
CA PRO A 128 -3.92 8.75 2.61
C PRO A 128 -4.00 9.94 3.59
N ASP A 129 -5.15 10.57 3.74
CA ASP A 129 -5.44 11.59 4.75
C ASP A 129 -5.31 11.03 6.17
N ARG A 130 -5.92 9.87 6.44
CA ARG A 130 -5.81 9.19 7.74
C ARG A 130 -4.43 8.60 7.96
N MET A 131 -3.76 8.14 6.90
CA MET A 131 -2.34 7.75 6.96
C MET A 131 -1.44 8.92 7.36
N LEU A 132 -1.66 10.10 6.76
CA LEU A 132 -0.93 11.33 7.09
C LEU A 132 -1.18 11.76 8.54
N GLU A 133 -2.43 11.75 9.00
CA GLU A 133 -2.82 12.01 10.39
C GLU A 133 -2.05 11.10 11.35
N TYR A 134 -2.03 9.80 11.06
CA TYR A 134 -1.33 8.81 11.85
C TYR A 134 0.18 9.07 11.91
N PHE A 135 0.88 9.15 10.79
CA PHE A 135 2.36 9.23 10.82
C PHE A 135 2.90 10.58 11.30
N LYS A 136 2.07 11.65 11.35
CA LYS A 136 2.49 12.95 11.88
C LYS A 136 2.84 12.94 13.37
N ILE A 137 2.22 12.10 14.18
CA ILE A 137 2.29 12.23 15.67
C ILE A 137 2.61 10.93 16.43
N GLN A 138 2.67 9.77 15.76
CA GLN A 138 2.58 8.47 16.47
C GLN A 138 3.94 7.82 16.82
N ARG A 139 5.09 8.44 16.50
CA ARG A 139 6.41 7.86 16.77
C ARG A 139 6.58 7.34 18.21
N PRO A 140 6.25 8.10 19.28
CA PRO A 140 6.41 7.59 20.65
C PRO A 140 5.52 6.38 20.96
N ARG A 141 4.29 6.34 20.43
CA ARG A 141 3.33 5.26 20.70
C ARG A 141 3.74 3.94 20.04
N ILE A 142 4.28 3.99 18.82
CA ILE A 142 4.83 2.82 18.13
C ILE A 142 5.94 2.18 18.97
N TYR A 143 6.84 3.00 19.53
CA TYR A 143 7.91 2.52 20.42
C TYR A 143 7.37 1.80 21.66
N PHE A 144 6.41 2.41 22.36
CA PHE A 144 5.81 1.81 23.55
C PHE A 144 5.10 0.48 23.25
N GLU A 145 4.39 0.36 22.12
CA GLU A 145 3.80 -0.91 21.72
C GLU A 145 4.88 -1.96 21.39
N ALA A 146 5.98 -1.57 20.73
CA ALA A 146 7.04 -2.51 20.39
C ALA A 146 7.75 -3.09 21.62
N LEU A 147 7.88 -2.32 22.71
CA LEU A 147 8.39 -2.85 23.97
C LEU A 147 7.58 -4.03 24.51
N LYS A 148 6.28 -4.12 24.18
CA LYS A 148 5.40 -5.23 24.61
C LYS A 148 5.60 -6.51 23.79
N PHE A 149 6.10 -6.40 22.56
CA PHE A 149 6.39 -7.54 21.68
C PHE A 149 7.85 -8.01 21.75
N MET A 150 8.73 -7.22 22.38
CA MET A 150 10.13 -7.56 22.54
C MET A 150 10.33 -8.81 23.39
N THR A 151 11.25 -9.66 22.93
CA THR A 151 11.68 -10.85 23.68
C THR A 151 13.15 -10.79 24.07
N LYS A 152 13.94 -9.88 23.48
CA LYS A 152 15.38 -9.75 23.74
C LYS A 152 15.83 -8.29 23.91
N PRO A 153 16.69 -7.96 24.89
CA PRO A 153 17.14 -6.59 25.15
C PRO A 153 17.82 -5.89 23.96
N GLU A 154 18.57 -6.63 23.14
CA GLU A 154 19.30 -6.08 21.99
C GLU A 154 18.37 -5.46 20.91
N GLN A 155 17.09 -5.85 20.89
CA GLN A 155 16.09 -5.28 19.98
C GLN A 155 15.85 -3.79 20.23
N LYS A 156 16.30 -3.24 21.38
CA LYS A 156 16.25 -1.80 21.67
C LYS A 156 16.95 -0.92 20.62
N GLN A 157 17.95 -1.47 19.94
CA GLN A 157 18.71 -0.73 18.94
C GLN A 157 17.90 -0.43 17.66
N LEU A 158 16.81 -1.18 17.42
CA LEU A 158 15.95 -1.05 16.23
C LEU A 158 15.07 0.21 16.25
N PHE A 159 14.98 0.91 17.38
CA PHE A 159 14.04 2.01 17.60
C PHE A 159 14.53 3.39 17.12
N ASN A 160 15.75 3.49 16.61
CA ASN A 160 16.35 4.77 16.21
C ASN A 160 15.96 5.22 14.78
N GLY A 161 15.35 4.35 13.98
CA GLY A 161 15.04 4.64 12.56
C GLY A 161 13.59 5.08 12.33
N PHE A 162 13.21 6.30 12.73
CA PHE A 162 11.93 6.90 12.28
C PHE A 162 12.19 8.05 11.29
N PRO A 163 11.50 8.12 10.14
CA PRO A 163 10.51 7.16 9.62
C PRO A 163 11.05 5.74 9.42
N LEU A 164 10.18 4.73 9.52
CA LEU A 164 10.57 3.31 9.48
C LEU A 164 11.24 2.94 8.15
N PRO A 165 12.55 2.58 8.13
CA PRO A 165 13.31 2.41 6.88
C PRO A 165 12.86 1.21 6.05
N ASN A 166 12.25 0.21 6.69
CA ASN A 166 11.76 -1.00 6.06
C ASN A 166 10.27 -0.93 5.66
N VAL A 167 9.64 0.24 5.78
CA VAL A 167 8.23 0.45 5.45
C VAL A 167 8.10 1.38 4.23
N VAL A 168 7.36 0.91 3.23
CA VAL A 168 6.94 1.67 2.06
C VAL A 168 5.49 2.08 2.27
N LEU A 169 5.25 3.38 2.37
CA LEU A 169 3.89 3.91 2.38
C LEU A 169 3.43 4.13 0.95
N MET A 170 2.23 3.67 0.62
CA MET A 170 1.67 3.77 -0.71
C MET A 170 0.21 4.21 -0.68
N THR A 171 -0.23 4.90 -1.73
CA THR A 171 -1.65 5.19 -1.94
C THR A 171 -2.14 4.73 -3.31
N THR A 172 -3.40 4.30 -3.38
CA THR A 172 -4.05 3.94 -4.64
C THR A 172 -4.44 5.19 -5.41
N ILE A 173 -4.12 5.22 -6.71
CA ILE A 173 -4.56 6.23 -7.67
C ILE A 173 -5.25 5.50 -8.83
N CYS A 174 -6.45 5.92 -9.22
CA CYS A 174 -7.13 5.37 -10.40
C CYS A 174 -7.32 6.40 -11.51
N SER A 175 -7.15 7.69 -11.22
CA SER A 175 -7.37 8.81 -12.15
C SER A 175 -6.53 10.04 -11.75
N GLN A 176 -6.40 11.02 -12.65
CA GLN A 176 -5.76 12.29 -12.34
C GLN A 176 -6.39 13.00 -11.14
N ALA A 177 -7.72 13.01 -11.03
CA ALA A 177 -8.41 13.66 -9.91
C ALA A 177 -8.02 13.04 -8.55
N GLU A 178 -7.81 11.72 -8.52
CA GLU A 178 -7.27 11.06 -7.32
C GLU A 178 -5.78 11.37 -7.11
N ALA A 179 -4.99 11.48 -8.18
CA ALA A 179 -3.59 11.89 -8.10
C ALA A 179 -3.46 13.28 -7.46
N ASP A 180 -4.22 14.26 -7.97
CA ASP A 180 -4.23 15.65 -7.49
C ASP A 180 -4.61 15.74 -6.00
N LYS A 181 -5.55 14.90 -5.57
CA LYS A 181 -5.98 14.83 -4.17
C LYS A 181 -4.97 14.10 -3.28
N ASN A 182 -4.47 12.94 -3.70
CA ASN A 182 -3.82 11.98 -2.81
C ASN A 182 -2.28 12.07 -2.81
N ILE A 183 -1.67 12.47 -3.93
CA ILE A 183 -0.20 12.56 -4.01
C ILE A 183 0.36 13.66 -3.07
N PRO A 184 -0.27 14.85 -2.94
CA PRO A 184 0.17 15.82 -1.95
C PRO A 184 0.16 15.28 -0.52
N LEU A 185 -0.80 14.42 -0.16
CA LEU A 185 -0.93 13.84 1.18
C LEU A 185 0.21 12.85 1.47
N ILE A 186 0.53 11.97 0.52
CA ILE A 186 1.63 11.02 0.73
C ILE A 186 3.00 11.71 0.75
N LEU A 187 3.21 12.76 -0.05
CA LEU A 187 4.43 13.56 -0.01
C LEU A 187 4.60 14.31 1.33
N GLN A 188 3.50 14.74 1.95
CA GLN A 188 3.49 15.31 3.30
C GLN A 188 3.68 14.27 4.41
N THR A 189 3.44 12.98 4.14
CA THR A 189 3.50 11.94 5.17
C THR A 189 4.94 11.64 5.56
N PRO A 190 5.30 11.62 6.85
CA PRO A 190 6.62 11.17 7.30
C PRO A 190 6.84 9.70 6.91
N ALA A 191 7.75 9.46 5.97
CA ALA A 191 8.01 8.14 5.40
C ALA A 191 9.44 8.05 4.90
N ALA A 192 10.06 6.88 5.05
CA ALA A 192 11.37 6.59 4.47
C ALA A 192 11.25 6.35 2.96
N GLN A 193 10.19 5.65 2.55
CA GLN A 193 9.86 5.38 1.16
C GLN A 193 8.38 5.68 0.89
N ARG A 194 8.10 6.26 -0.28
CA ARG A 194 6.76 6.66 -0.71
C ARG A 194 6.50 6.11 -2.09
N GLY A 195 5.37 5.46 -2.29
CA GLY A 195 5.01 4.94 -3.61
C GLY A 195 3.55 5.13 -3.98
N LEU A 196 3.24 4.82 -5.22
CA LEU A 196 1.88 4.83 -5.75
C LEU A 196 1.52 3.44 -6.27
N SER A 197 0.26 3.06 -6.11
CA SER A 197 -0.34 1.96 -6.88
C SER A 197 -1.37 2.59 -7.81
N ILE A 198 -1.01 2.74 -9.07
CA ILE A 198 -1.89 3.23 -10.13
C ILE A 198 -2.69 2.04 -10.66
N GLU A 199 -3.55 1.51 -9.79
CA GLU A 199 -4.25 0.24 -10.00
C GLU A 199 -5.66 0.24 -9.37
N PRO A 200 -6.73 0.06 -10.17
CA PRO A 200 -6.70 0.04 -11.63
C PRO A 200 -6.41 1.42 -12.22
N MET A 201 -5.59 1.47 -13.26
CA MET A 201 -5.45 2.70 -14.06
C MET A 201 -6.70 2.88 -14.93
N LEU A 202 -7.53 3.87 -14.60
CA LEU A 202 -8.81 4.16 -15.27
C LEU A 202 -8.76 5.38 -16.19
N GLY A 203 -7.61 6.03 -16.29
CA GLY A 203 -7.35 7.19 -17.11
C GLY A 203 -5.88 7.60 -17.04
N PRO A 204 -5.44 8.55 -17.89
CA PRO A 204 -4.08 9.08 -17.85
C PRO A 204 -3.79 9.77 -16.51
N VAL A 205 -2.54 9.73 -16.09
CA VAL A 205 -2.04 10.39 -14.87
C VAL A 205 -0.70 11.07 -15.20
N ASP A 206 -0.62 12.38 -14.97
CA ASP A 206 0.58 13.20 -15.09
C ASP A 206 1.23 13.38 -13.71
N LEU A 207 2.29 12.62 -13.47
CA LEU A 207 3.14 12.67 -12.29
C LEU A 207 4.12 13.85 -12.29
N LYS A 208 4.39 14.49 -13.44
CA LYS A 208 5.33 15.63 -13.55
C LYS A 208 4.85 16.84 -12.76
N LEU A 209 3.56 16.89 -12.43
CA LEU A 209 2.95 17.91 -11.58
C LEU A 209 3.43 17.82 -10.12
N PHE A 210 4.01 16.70 -9.67
CA PHE A 210 4.34 16.43 -8.27
C PHE A 210 5.85 16.39 -8.02
N LYS A 211 6.47 17.57 -7.94
CA LYS A 211 7.94 17.72 -7.80
C LYS A 211 8.49 17.48 -6.39
N GLY A 212 7.62 17.23 -5.40
CA GLY A 212 8.01 17.02 -4.00
C GLY A 212 7.14 17.81 -3.02
N HIS A 213 7.62 17.96 -1.78
CA HIS A 213 6.92 18.73 -0.75
C HIS A 213 7.80 19.87 -0.22
N THR A 214 7.21 21.05 -0.11
CA THR A 214 7.85 22.24 0.47
C THR A 214 7.02 22.77 1.64
N ILE A 215 7.68 23.26 2.69
CA ILE A 215 7.04 23.92 3.83
C ILE A 215 7.43 25.40 3.88
N LYS A 216 6.49 26.25 4.29
CA LYS A 216 6.78 27.67 4.57
C LYS A 216 7.51 27.77 5.90
N THR A 217 8.67 28.41 5.88
CA THR A 217 9.49 28.70 7.05
C THR A 217 9.62 30.20 7.22
N THR A 218 9.70 30.64 8.47
CA THR A 218 9.93 32.05 8.82
C THR A 218 11.23 32.14 9.59
N ARG A 219 12.13 33.01 9.13
CA ARG A 219 13.37 33.34 9.84
C ARG A 219 13.47 34.84 10.01
N LEU A 220 14.01 35.30 11.12
CA LEU A 220 14.35 36.72 11.29
C LEU A 220 15.67 37.01 10.58
N GLU A 221 15.66 37.95 9.65
CA GLU A 221 16.85 38.54 9.02
C GLU A 221 16.84 40.03 9.30
N ASN A 222 17.88 40.54 9.98
CA ASN A 222 17.99 41.93 10.43
C ASN A 222 16.75 42.42 11.21
N GLY A 223 16.19 41.56 12.07
CA GLY A 223 15.00 41.87 12.88
C GLY A 223 13.67 41.84 12.10
N LYS A 224 13.67 41.47 10.81
CA LYS A 224 12.46 41.39 9.98
C LYS A 224 12.13 39.94 9.61
N PRO A 225 10.84 39.54 9.58
CA PRO A 225 10.44 38.21 9.14
C PRO A 225 10.70 38.03 7.64
N CYS A 226 11.53 37.04 7.30
CA CYS A 226 11.77 36.55 5.96
C CYS A 226 11.06 35.20 5.79
N TYR A 227 10.23 35.08 4.76
CA TYR A 227 9.51 33.85 4.43
C TYR A 227 10.24 33.08 3.33
N ARG A 228 10.50 31.79 3.56
CA ARG A 228 11.14 30.92 2.57
C ARG A 228 10.42 29.58 2.48
N ASN A 229 10.32 29.05 1.26
CA ASN A 229 9.90 27.68 1.05
C ASN A 229 11.12 26.77 1.24
N LEU A 230 11.05 25.88 2.23
CA LEU A 230 12.04 24.84 2.47
C LEU A 230 11.57 23.55 1.79
N ASP A 231 12.39 23.00 0.89
CA ASP A 231 12.19 21.66 0.35
C ASP A 231 12.43 20.63 1.45
N THR A 232 11.44 19.76 1.68
CA THR A 232 11.54 18.72 2.71
C THR A 232 12.33 17.50 2.24
N GLY A 233 12.72 17.46 0.96
CA GLY A 233 13.34 16.30 0.32
C GLY A 233 12.37 15.15 0.05
N ALA A 234 11.07 15.31 0.35
CA ALA A 234 10.09 14.26 0.09
C ALA A 234 9.89 14.10 -1.43
N ARG A 235 10.08 12.86 -1.91
CA ARG A 235 9.89 12.44 -3.30
C ARG A 235 9.19 11.09 -3.35
N LEU A 236 8.59 10.77 -4.50
CA LEU A 236 8.15 9.42 -4.81
C LEU A 236 9.38 8.55 -5.12
N SER A 237 9.37 7.30 -4.66
CA SER A 237 10.46 6.35 -4.90
C SER A 237 10.02 5.13 -5.71
N TRP A 238 8.72 4.86 -5.82
CA TRP A 238 8.22 3.69 -6.53
C TRP A 238 6.79 3.85 -7.04
N VAL A 239 6.52 3.34 -8.24
CA VAL A 239 5.17 3.28 -8.83
C VAL A 239 4.89 1.85 -9.28
N VAL A 240 3.76 1.31 -8.85
CA VAL A 240 3.18 0.10 -9.42
C VAL A 240 2.04 0.51 -10.33
N ALA A 241 2.01 0.02 -11.57
CA ALA A 241 0.96 0.33 -12.53
C ALA A 241 0.30 -0.95 -13.06
N GLY A 242 -1.01 -0.88 -13.32
CA GLY A 242 -1.73 -2.02 -13.89
C GLY A 242 -3.19 -1.75 -14.24
N CYS A 243 -3.66 -2.46 -15.27
CA CYS A 243 -5.07 -2.44 -15.67
C CYS A 243 -5.98 -3.15 -14.66
N GLU A 244 -7.29 -2.92 -14.75
CA GLU A 244 -8.28 -3.60 -13.92
C GLU A 244 -8.35 -5.11 -14.21
N SER A 245 -8.69 -5.90 -13.19
CA SER A 245 -8.81 -7.37 -13.30
C SER A 245 -10.26 -7.83 -13.40
N GLY A 246 -10.48 -8.97 -14.07
CA GLY A 246 -11.75 -9.69 -14.05
C GLY A 246 -12.66 -9.44 -15.27
N PRO A 247 -13.83 -10.10 -15.31
CA PRO A 247 -14.69 -10.12 -16.50
C PRO A 247 -15.29 -8.76 -16.85
N ASN A 248 -15.67 -7.98 -15.83
CA ASN A 248 -16.30 -6.66 -16.00
C ASN A 248 -15.30 -5.51 -15.93
N ARG A 249 -14.03 -5.78 -16.24
CA ARG A 249 -12.98 -4.76 -16.11
C ARG A 249 -13.22 -3.61 -17.08
N ARG A 250 -12.81 -2.42 -16.66
CA ARG A 250 -12.81 -1.23 -17.51
C ARG A 250 -11.54 -1.20 -18.39
N PRO A 251 -11.65 -0.71 -19.64
CA PRO A 251 -10.49 -0.60 -20.52
C PRO A 251 -9.38 0.26 -19.93
N CYS A 252 -8.13 -0.16 -20.12
CA CYS A 252 -6.93 0.62 -19.82
C CYS A 252 -6.13 0.76 -21.10
N LYS A 253 -5.84 1.98 -21.53
CA LYS A 253 -5.09 2.22 -22.76
C LYS A 253 -3.60 2.00 -22.54
N ILE A 254 -2.93 1.30 -23.47
CA ILE A 254 -1.49 1.02 -23.41
C ILE A 254 -0.67 2.32 -23.36
N GLU A 255 -1.11 3.36 -24.06
CA GLU A 255 -0.42 4.65 -24.13
C GLU A 255 -0.32 5.30 -22.75
N TRP A 256 -1.33 5.13 -21.90
CA TRP A 256 -1.30 5.65 -20.52
C TRP A 256 -0.24 4.94 -19.67
N MET A 257 -0.10 3.63 -19.86
CA MET A 257 0.90 2.83 -19.15
C MET A 257 2.32 3.19 -19.62
N ILE A 258 2.52 3.39 -20.93
CA ILE A 258 3.81 3.78 -21.50
C ILE A 258 4.21 5.15 -20.96
N ASP A 259 3.29 6.11 -20.98
CA ASP A 259 3.51 7.46 -20.44
C ASP A 259 3.91 7.42 -18.95
N ILE A 260 3.25 6.58 -18.13
CA ILE A 260 3.66 6.40 -16.72
C ILE A 260 5.08 5.85 -16.59
N VAL A 261 5.46 4.85 -17.38
CA VAL A 261 6.83 4.30 -17.34
C VAL A 261 7.85 5.38 -17.72
N GLN A 262 7.58 6.12 -18.80
CA GLN A 262 8.47 7.20 -19.26
C GLN A 262 8.61 8.31 -18.22
N GLN A 263 7.50 8.75 -17.61
CA GLN A 263 7.53 9.75 -16.54
C GLN A 263 8.35 9.27 -15.33
N CYS A 264 8.21 7.99 -14.94
CA CYS A 264 8.99 7.41 -13.84
C CYS A 264 10.48 7.36 -14.18
N GLN A 265 10.84 6.87 -15.36
CA GLN A 265 12.23 6.81 -15.83
C GLN A 265 12.88 8.19 -15.88
N ALA A 266 12.18 9.20 -16.44
CA ALA A 266 12.68 10.57 -16.50
C ALA A 266 12.90 11.19 -15.11
N ALA A 267 12.12 10.78 -14.11
CA ALA A 267 12.24 11.26 -12.74
C ALA A 267 13.16 10.39 -11.84
N GLY A 268 13.74 9.31 -12.37
CA GLY A 268 14.53 8.36 -11.58
C GLY A 268 13.71 7.57 -10.54
N VAL A 269 12.40 7.42 -10.77
CA VAL A 269 11.48 6.69 -9.89
C VAL A 269 11.38 5.24 -10.39
N LYS A 270 11.57 4.26 -9.50
CA LYS A 270 11.40 2.85 -9.86
C LYS A 270 9.96 2.58 -10.31
N VAL A 271 9.77 1.73 -11.32
CA VAL A 271 8.42 1.39 -11.81
C VAL A 271 8.23 -0.11 -11.97
N PHE A 272 7.06 -0.61 -11.58
CA PHE A 272 6.67 -2.00 -11.75
C PHE A 272 5.37 -2.09 -12.55
N VAL A 273 5.43 -2.64 -13.75
CA VAL A 273 4.25 -2.97 -14.55
C VAL A 273 3.76 -4.37 -14.17
N LYS A 274 2.58 -4.43 -13.55
CA LYS A 274 2.01 -5.68 -13.07
C LYS A 274 1.27 -6.44 -14.16
N GLN A 275 0.40 -5.74 -14.89
CA GLN A 275 -0.44 -6.30 -15.95
C GLN A 275 -0.98 -5.18 -16.85
N VAL A 276 -1.18 -5.51 -18.12
CA VAL A 276 -1.63 -4.56 -19.15
C VAL A 276 -2.92 -5.07 -19.80
N ASP A 277 -3.71 -4.16 -20.38
CA ASP A 277 -4.83 -4.54 -21.25
C ASP A 277 -4.37 -4.41 -22.70
N LEU A 278 -4.33 -5.54 -23.41
CA LEU A 278 -4.00 -5.64 -24.84
C LEU A 278 -5.32 -5.81 -25.59
N ASP A 279 -5.91 -4.72 -26.04
CA ASP A 279 -7.13 -4.70 -26.87
C ASP A 279 -8.29 -5.53 -26.31
N GLY A 280 -8.58 -5.38 -25.02
CA GLY A 280 -9.63 -6.17 -24.40
C GLY A 280 -9.17 -7.57 -24.00
N ARG A 281 -7.86 -7.77 -23.79
CA ARG A 281 -7.28 -8.94 -23.10
C ARG A 281 -6.28 -8.53 -22.02
N VAL A 282 -6.52 -8.89 -20.75
CA VAL A 282 -5.51 -8.73 -19.69
C VAL A 282 -4.35 -9.69 -19.93
N SER A 283 -3.13 -9.16 -20.08
CA SER A 283 -1.91 -9.97 -20.05
C SER A 283 -1.10 -9.71 -18.79
N LYS A 284 -0.64 -10.81 -18.18
CA LYS A 284 0.36 -10.83 -17.08
C LYS A 284 1.74 -11.29 -17.55
N ASN A 285 1.82 -11.74 -18.79
CA ASN A 285 3.02 -12.29 -19.39
C ASN A 285 3.79 -11.19 -20.11
N MET A 286 4.94 -10.81 -19.57
CA MET A 286 5.73 -9.68 -20.07
C MET A 286 6.16 -9.84 -21.53
N SER A 287 6.37 -11.08 -22.00
CA SER A 287 6.76 -11.31 -23.39
C SER A 287 5.70 -10.87 -24.40
N ASP A 288 4.44 -10.71 -23.96
CA ASP A 288 3.34 -10.27 -24.83
C ASP A 288 3.26 -8.74 -24.94
N TRP A 289 4.03 -8.00 -24.15
CA TRP A 289 3.88 -6.56 -23.98
C TRP A 289 4.83 -5.77 -24.89
N PRO A 290 4.48 -4.52 -25.26
CA PRO A 290 5.44 -3.56 -25.81
C PRO A 290 6.69 -3.49 -24.93
N LEU A 291 7.87 -3.35 -25.55
CA LEU A 291 9.16 -3.43 -24.87
C LEU A 291 9.28 -2.40 -23.73
N GLU A 292 8.69 -1.22 -23.94
CA GLU A 292 8.63 -0.11 -22.99
C GLU A 292 7.89 -0.48 -21.69
N LEU A 293 6.97 -1.45 -21.75
CA LEU A 293 6.18 -1.90 -20.60
C LEU A 293 6.79 -3.12 -19.91
N GLN A 294 7.85 -3.70 -20.45
CA GLN A 294 8.53 -4.87 -19.87
C GLN A 294 9.45 -4.47 -18.70
N VAL A 295 8.92 -3.74 -17.72
CA VAL A 295 9.65 -3.20 -16.57
C VAL A 295 9.05 -3.69 -15.25
N ARG A 296 9.90 -4.22 -14.38
CA ARG A 296 9.55 -4.70 -13.03
C ARG A 296 10.66 -4.36 -12.04
N ASP A 297 10.86 -3.07 -11.80
CA ASP A 297 11.86 -2.60 -10.84
C ASP A 297 11.34 -2.81 -9.41
N ASP A 298 11.97 -3.71 -8.68
CA ASP A 298 11.68 -3.95 -7.27
C ASP A 298 12.40 -2.92 -6.38
N LEU A 299 11.78 -2.55 -5.25
CA LEU A 299 12.38 -1.64 -4.26
C LEU A 299 13.60 -2.26 -3.58
#